data_AF-A0A9W6N379-F1
#
_entry.id   AF-A0A9W6N379-F1
#
_cell.length_a   1.000
_cell.length_b   1.000
_cell.length_c   1.000
_cell.angle_alpha   90.00
_cell.angle_beta   90.00
_cell.angle_gamma   90.00
#
_symmetry.space_group_name_H-M   'P 1'
#
loop_
_entity.id
_entity.type
_entity.pdbx_description
1 polymer ?
#
loop_
_entity_poly.entity_id
_entity_poly.type
_entity_poly.pdbx_seq_one_letter_code
_entity_poly.pdbx_strand_id
1 'polypeptide(L)'
;MIRQFAFAAALAAGFAASSAQAAGTYVVWGIGAKTCGAWTDAQRTDQAKSEAYQSWAHAFVTGAAFGREGIELRKDVDINAEALTKWVNAWCEANPLMTVERAAVALLEHLTTPGK
;
A
#
# COMPACT_ATOMS: atom_id res chain seq x y z
N MET A 1 26.85 -11.96 -48.28
CA MET A 1 25.97 -12.63 -47.29
C MET A 1 26.39 -12.39 -45.82
N ILE A 2 27.14 -11.31 -45.49
CA ILE A 2 27.53 -10.98 -44.10
C ILE A 2 26.73 -9.79 -43.53
N ARG A 3 26.01 -9.07 -44.40
CA ARG A 3 25.36 -7.78 -44.09
C ARG A 3 23.99 -7.90 -43.42
N GLN A 4 23.37 -9.08 -43.44
CA GLN A 4 22.02 -9.31 -42.88
C GLN A 4 22.04 -9.74 -41.40
N PHE A 5 23.16 -10.24 -40.88
CA PHE A 5 23.26 -10.67 -39.48
C PHE A 5 23.45 -9.50 -38.50
N ALA A 6 23.91 -8.34 -38.97
CA ALA A 6 24.12 -7.16 -38.12
C ALA A 6 22.81 -6.49 -37.66
N PHE A 7 21.73 -6.61 -38.45
CA PHE A 7 20.44 -6.01 -38.10
C PHE A 7 19.66 -6.79 -37.05
N ALA A 8 19.85 -8.11 -36.97
CA ALA A 8 19.14 -8.95 -35.99
C ALA A 8 19.65 -8.73 -34.55
N ALA A 9 20.94 -8.42 -34.38
CA ALA A 9 21.52 -8.18 -33.05
C ALA A 9 21.06 -6.86 -32.43
N ALA A 10 20.75 -5.83 -33.24
CA ALA A 10 20.31 -4.53 -32.74
C ALA A 10 18.86 -4.53 -32.21
N LEU A 11 17.99 -5.40 -32.74
CA LEU A 11 16.59 -5.52 -32.31
C LEU A 11 16.43 -6.27 -30.98
N ALA A 12 17.35 -7.17 -30.63
CA ALA A 12 17.31 -7.91 -29.37
C ALA A 12 17.71 -7.06 -28.15
N ALA A 13 18.49 -5.99 -28.34
CA ALA A 13 18.92 -5.11 -27.26
C ALA A 13 17.82 -4.13 -26.79
N GLY A 14 16.77 -3.90 -27.59
CA GLY A 14 15.69 -2.97 -27.27
C GLY A 14 14.66 -3.50 -26.27
N PHE A 15 14.56 -4.83 -26.08
CA PHE A 15 13.57 -5.47 -25.22
C PHE A 15 14.04 -5.73 -23.77
N ALA A 16 15.30 -5.43 -23.46
CA ALA A 16 15.86 -5.64 -22.12
C ALA A 16 15.74 -4.41 -21.20
N ALA A 17 15.07 -3.33 -21.64
CA ALA A 17 14.67 -2.24 -20.79
C ALA A 17 13.55 -2.73 -19.87
N SER A 18 13.98 -3.43 -18.82
CA SER A 18 13.16 -3.91 -17.72
C SER A 18 12.26 -2.79 -17.27
N SER A 19 10.97 -3.11 -17.11
CA SER A 19 9.95 -2.30 -16.46
C SER A 19 10.38 -2.01 -15.02
N ALA A 20 11.28 -1.05 -14.83
CA ALA A 20 11.39 -0.36 -13.57
C ALA A 20 10.07 0.36 -13.42
N GLN A 21 9.12 -0.27 -12.73
CA GLN A 21 7.92 0.39 -12.24
C GLN A 21 8.43 1.62 -11.50
N ALA A 22 8.27 2.80 -12.10
CA ALA A 22 8.67 4.03 -11.47
C ALA A 22 7.86 4.12 -10.18
N ALA A 23 8.50 3.82 -9.05
CA ALA A 23 7.95 4.11 -7.74
C ALA A 23 7.80 5.64 -7.72
N GLY A 24 6.60 6.12 -8.03
CA GLY A 24 6.35 7.55 -8.06
C GLY A 24 6.72 8.13 -6.71
N THR A 25 7.62 9.12 -6.68
CA THR A 25 7.89 9.86 -5.47
C THR A 25 6.67 10.72 -5.16
N TYR A 26 5.92 10.38 -4.13
CA TYR A 26 4.81 11.19 -3.62
C TYR A 26 5.10 11.66 -2.20
N VAL A 27 4.38 12.71 -1.79
CA VAL A 27 4.37 13.19 -0.42
C VAL A 27 2.99 12.92 0.17
N VAL A 28 2.96 12.50 1.43
CA VAL A 28 1.74 12.32 2.19
C VAL A 28 1.60 13.49 3.15
N TRP A 29 0.43 14.13 3.14
CA TRP A 29 0.11 15.21 4.07
C TRP A 29 -0.98 14.75 5.05
N GLY A 30 -1.00 15.36 6.24
CA GLY A 30 -2.03 15.11 7.25
C GLY A 30 -1.81 13.81 8.02
N ILE A 31 -2.90 13.07 8.26
CA ILE A 31 -2.94 11.89 9.15
C ILE A 31 -1.98 10.78 8.69
N GLY A 32 -1.92 10.49 7.39
CA GLY A 32 -1.02 9.47 6.86
C GLY A 32 0.46 9.71 7.13
N ALA A 33 0.86 10.98 7.34
CA ALA A 33 2.25 11.36 7.65
C ALA A 33 2.60 11.23 9.14
N LYS A 34 1.60 11.01 10.01
CA LYS A 34 1.83 10.81 11.44
C LYS A 34 2.42 9.41 11.69
N THR A 35 3.08 9.25 12.83
CA THR A 35 3.71 7.97 13.20
C THR A 35 2.69 6.97 13.73
N CYS A 36 3.03 5.68 13.67
CA CYS A 36 2.30 4.60 14.30
C CYS A 36 2.26 4.72 15.83
N GLY A 37 3.26 5.36 16.44
CA GLY A 37 3.17 5.78 17.85
C GLY A 37 2.00 6.74 18.09
N ALA A 38 1.86 7.78 17.26
CA ALA A 38 0.75 8.73 17.37
C ALA A 38 -0.62 8.09 17.07
N TRP A 39 -0.67 7.11 16.15
CA TRP A 39 -1.84 6.25 15.97
C TRP A 39 -2.19 5.53 17.27
N THR A 40 -1.23 4.77 17.82
CA THR A 40 -1.44 3.94 19.02
C THR A 40 -1.87 4.77 20.23
N ASP A 41 -1.29 5.96 20.40
CA ASP A 41 -1.69 6.90 21.45
C ASP A 41 -3.12 7.40 21.25
N ALA A 42 -3.51 7.75 20.02
CA ALA A 42 -4.87 8.20 19.71
C ALA A 42 -5.91 7.12 20.03
N GLN A 43 -5.65 5.86 19.65
CA GLN A 43 -6.53 4.72 19.93
C GLN A 43 -6.81 4.53 21.43
N ARG A 44 -5.87 4.94 22.30
CA ARG A 44 -5.97 4.76 23.75
C ARG A 44 -6.51 5.97 24.50
N THR A 45 -6.36 7.17 23.94
CA THR A 45 -6.51 8.42 24.71
C THR A 45 -7.55 9.37 24.16
N ASP A 46 -7.94 9.25 22.89
CA ASP A 46 -8.77 10.25 22.22
C ASP A 46 -9.62 9.60 21.12
N GLN A 47 -10.89 9.35 21.44
CA GLN A 47 -11.83 8.68 20.53
C GLN A 47 -11.99 9.43 19.19
N ALA A 48 -12.08 10.76 19.21
CA ALA A 48 -12.26 11.55 17.99
C ALA A 48 -11.03 11.48 17.08
N LYS A 49 -9.82 11.53 17.67
CA LYS A 49 -8.58 11.30 16.89
C LYS A 49 -8.52 9.88 16.36
N SER A 50 -8.83 8.89 17.20
CA SER A 50 -8.91 7.48 16.82
C SER A 50 -9.81 7.28 15.59
N GLU A 51 -11.03 7.81 15.60
CA GLU A 51 -11.97 7.74 14.48
C GLU A 51 -11.41 8.40 13.22
N ALA A 52 -10.73 9.55 13.34
CA ALA A 52 -10.10 10.24 12.22
C ALA A 52 -8.94 9.41 11.61
N TYR A 53 -8.10 8.80 12.45
CA TYR A 53 -7.03 7.91 12.02
C TYR A 53 -7.57 6.69 11.27
N GLN A 54 -8.56 6.01 11.85
CA GLN A 54 -9.19 4.84 11.26
C GLN A 54 -9.86 5.17 9.93
N SER A 55 -10.63 6.26 9.88
CA SER A 55 -11.28 6.72 8.65
C SER A 55 -10.27 6.99 7.54
N TRP A 56 -9.13 7.62 7.87
CA TRP A 56 -8.07 7.87 6.89
C TRP A 56 -7.48 6.56 6.33
N ALA A 57 -7.18 5.59 7.19
CA ALA A 57 -6.61 4.31 6.77
C ALA A 57 -7.61 3.50 5.91
N HIS A 58 -8.88 3.44 6.30
CA HIS A 58 -9.92 2.74 5.54
C HIS A 58 -10.16 3.38 4.17
N ALA A 59 -10.23 4.72 4.12
CA ALA A 59 -10.39 5.46 2.88
C ALA A 59 -9.17 5.30 1.96
N PHE A 60 -7.95 5.27 2.51
CA PHE A 60 -6.74 5.01 1.73
C PHE A 60 -6.79 3.65 1.03
N VAL A 61 -7.10 2.58 1.76
CA VAL A 61 -7.19 1.22 1.19
C VAL A 61 -8.30 1.16 0.13
N THR A 62 -9.46 1.74 0.43
CA THR A 62 -10.58 1.81 -0.52
C THR A 62 -10.20 2.54 -1.80
N GLY A 63 -9.62 3.74 -1.68
CA GLY A 63 -9.21 4.56 -2.83
C GLY A 63 -8.06 3.96 -3.62
N ALA A 64 -7.14 3.27 -2.96
CA ALA A 64 -6.03 2.58 -3.62
C ALA A 64 -6.51 1.37 -4.45
N ALA A 65 -7.58 0.71 -4.02
CA ALA A 65 -8.20 -0.38 -4.77
C ALA A 65 -9.19 0.10 -5.84
N PHE A 66 -9.85 1.24 -5.62
CA PHE A 66 -10.92 1.72 -6.50
C PHE A 66 -10.46 1.88 -7.95
N GLY A 67 -11.08 1.10 -8.85
CA GLY A 67 -10.87 1.20 -10.30
C GLY A 67 -9.52 0.67 -10.80
N ARG A 68 -8.73 -0.02 -9.96
CA ARG A 68 -7.47 -0.64 -10.38
C ARG A 68 -7.66 -2.12 -10.70
N GLU A 69 -7.41 -2.49 -11.95
CA GLU A 69 -7.40 -3.89 -12.37
C GLU A 69 -6.35 -4.69 -11.56
N GLY A 70 -6.72 -5.87 -11.08
CA GLY A 70 -5.84 -6.76 -10.31
C GLY A 70 -5.72 -6.45 -8.82
N ILE A 71 -6.31 -5.35 -8.34
CA ILE A 71 -6.44 -5.04 -6.90
C ILE A 71 -7.90 -5.27 -6.50
N GLU A 72 -8.29 -6.53 -6.40
CA GLU A 72 -9.57 -6.89 -5.78
C GLU A 72 -9.32 -6.94 -4.27
N LEU A 73 -9.88 -5.98 -3.52
CA LEU A 73 -10.06 -6.22 -2.10
C LEU A 73 -10.97 -7.44 -2.00
N ARG A 74 -10.41 -8.55 -1.50
CA ARG A 74 -11.07 -9.86 -1.49
C ARG A 74 -12.53 -9.73 -1.08
N LYS A 75 -13.45 -10.06 -1.99
CA LYS A 75 -14.91 -9.96 -1.76
C LYS A 75 -15.40 -10.86 -0.61
N ASP A 76 -14.61 -11.89 -0.29
CA ASP A 76 -14.79 -12.86 0.78
C ASP A 76 -14.01 -12.52 2.06
N VAL A 77 -13.09 -11.55 2.01
CA VAL A 77 -12.65 -10.91 3.25
C VAL A 77 -13.81 -10.04 3.67
N ASP A 78 -14.42 -10.43 4.78
CA ASP A 78 -15.20 -9.49 5.56
C ASP A 78 -14.26 -8.31 5.84
N ILE A 79 -14.37 -7.26 5.02
CA ILE A 79 -13.69 -5.97 5.22
C ILE A 79 -14.43 -5.30 6.38
N ASN A 80 -14.44 -5.98 7.52
CA ASN A 80 -14.94 -5.47 8.75
C ASN A 80 -13.93 -4.40 9.18
N ALA A 81 -14.42 -3.17 9.25
CA ALA A 81 -13.63 -2.01 9.68
C ALA A 81 -12.90 -2.28 11.01
N GLU A 82 -13.51 -3.02 11.93
CA GLU A 82 -12.91 -3.42 13.20
C GLU A 82 -11.73 -4.38 13.00
N ALA A 83 -11.88 -5.39 12.12
CA ALA A 83 -10.80 -6.34 11.84
C ALA A 83 -9.61 -5.66 11.16
N LEU A 84 -9.88 -4.74 10.22
CA LEU A 84 -8.83 -3.92 9.60
C LEU A 84 -8.12 -3.04 10.62
N THR A 85 -8.89 -2.33 11.46
CA THR A 85 -8.32 -1.49 12.52
C THR A 85 -7.48 -2.32 13.49
N LYS A 86 -7.93 -3.52 13.86
CA LYS A 86 -7.17 -4.43 14.74
C LYS A 86 -5.86 -4.87 14.08
N TRP A 87 -5.88 -5.15 12.78
CA TRP A 87 -4.65 -5.48 12.04
C TRP A 87 -3.67 -4.30 12.04
N VAL A 88 -4.16 -3.08 11.75
CA VAL A 88 -3.32 -1.87 11.77
C VAL A 88 -2.78 -1.58 13.16
N ASN A 89 -3.57 -1.78 14.22
CA ASN A 89 -3.11 -1.65 15.60
C ASN A 89 -1.90 -2.57 15.85
N ALA A 90 -2.02 -3.87 15.54
CA ALA A 90 -0.94 -4.83 15.74
C ALA A 90 0.30 -4.48 14.92
N TRP A 91 0.13 -4.04 13.68
CA TRP A 91 1.24 -3.62 12.83
C TRP A 91 1.93 -2.36 13.39
N CYS A 92 1.16 -1.36 13.82
CA CYS A 92 1.70 -0.12 14.37
C CYS A 92 2.38 -0.32 15.73
N GLU A 93 1.88 -1.22 16.58
CA GLU A 93 2.54 -1.60 17.83
C GLU A 93 3.94 -2.20 17.57
N ALA A 94 4.08 -3.01 16.52
CA ALA A 94 5.36 -3.58 16.11
C ALA A 94 6.28 -2.58 15.38
N ASN A 95 5.73 -1.48 14.84
CA ASN A 95 6.44 -0.53 13.97
C ASN A 95 6.21 0.94 14.38
N PRO A 96 6.50 1.35 15.63
CA PRO A 96 6.04 2.63 16.18
C PRO A 96 6.61 3.88 15.48
N LEU A 97 7.77 3.75 14.82
CA LEU A 97 8.43 4.85 14.10
C LEU A 97 7.99 4.97 12.63
N MET A 98 7.27 3.98 12.10
CA MET A 98 6.73 4.04 10.75
C MET A 98 5.53 4.98 10.69
N THR A 99 5.18 5.47 9.51
CA THR A 99 4.01 6.32 9.32
C THR A 99 2.73 5.49 9.21
N VAL A 100 1.59 6.13 9.47
CA VAL A 100 0.27 5.52 9.26
C VAL A 100 0.04 5.14 7.80
N GLU A 101 0.58 5.91 6.85
CA GLU A 101 0.54 5.54 5.44
C GLU A 101 1.27 4.22 5.17
N ARG A 102 2.45 4.00 5.76
CA ARG A 102 3.18 2.73 5.60
C ARG A 102 2.40 1.55 6.18
N ALA A 103 1.67 1.76 7.28
CA ALA A 103 0.77 0.76 7.82
C ALA A 103 -0.40 0.44 6.88
N ALA A 104 -1.00 1.48 6.26
CA ALA A 104 -2.10 1.32 5.31
C ALA A 104 -1.67 0.64 4.00
N VAL A 105 -0.45 0.92 3.51
CA VAL A 105 0.16 0.21 2.38
C VAL A 105 0.38 -1.26 2.74
N ALA A 106 0.96 -1.55 3.90
CA ALA A 106 1.16 -2.92 4.36
C ALA A 106 -0.17 -3.69 4.51
N LEU A 107 -1.24 -3.00 4.95
CA LEU A 107 -2.58 -3.57 5.00
C LEU A 107 -3.10 -3.88 3.59
N LEU A 108 -2.96 -2.94 2.64
CA LEU A 108 -3.37 -3.17 1.26
C LEU A 108 -2.65 -4.37 0.63
N GLU A 109 -1.34 -4.50 0.85
CA GLU A 109 -0.55 -5.67 0.42
C GLU A 109 -1.07 -6.96 1.06
N HIS A 110 -1.39 -6.94 2.35
CA HIS A 110 -1.97 -8.08 3.06
C HIS A 110 -3.31 -8.51 2.46
N LEU A 111 -4.18 -7.56 2.11
CA LEU A 111 -5.50 -7.83 1.55
C LEU A 111 -5.46 -8.30 0.09
N THR A 112 -4.38 -8.03 -0.64
CA THR A 112 -4.28 -8.28 -2.09
C THR A 112 -3.37 -9.45 -2.45
N THR A 113 -2.62 -9.99 -1.48
CA THR A 113 -1.78 -11.17 -1.69
C THR A 113 -2.63 -12.44 -1.81
N PRO A 114 -2.51 -13.22 -2.91
CA PRO A 114 -3.23 -14.49 -3.05
C PRO A 114 -2.74 -15.56 -2.06
N GLY A 115 -3.66 -16.31 -1.44
CA GLY A 115 -3.32 -17.56 -0.71
C GLY A 115 -2.93 -17.42 0.77
N LYS A 116 -3.28 -16.33 1.45
CA LYS A 116 -3.23 -16.20 2.92
C LYS A 116 -4.57 -15.79 3.50
#